data_AF-A0A5N6GGW3-F1
#
_entry.id   AF-A0A5N6GGW3-F1
#
_cell.length_a   1.000
_cell.length_b   1.000
_cell.length_c   1.000
_cell.angle_alpha   90.00
_cell.angle_beta   90.00
_cell.angle_gamma   90.00
#
_symmetry.space_group_name_H-M   'P 1'
#
loop_
_entity.id
_entity.type
_entity.pdbx_description
1 polymer ?
#
loop_
_entity_poly.entity_id
_entity_poly.type
_entity_poly.pdbx_seq_one_letter_code
_entity_poly.pdbx_strand_id
1 'polypeptide(L)'
;MTFHHLRQLHISYIEHEPGLCVLPALPVLETLALNFCCYCLECPRQGQGPCALLQFQRLPQLRSLSIAGAQRKSISCGLDLHQILASLGWDLEELHLLDCEFVAEVPRPVVAFPALRRVQLLESISGLAAFGSAEVPSSAEFTLRISHNNLDGLADWSLVWRLLQRCSVLLSLPRSGIHQWPPASTSRLSQVMSLPQGRQDIPSGRREIQHHR
;
A
#
# COMPACT_ATOMS: atom_id res chain seq x y z
N MET A 1 -22.15 8.21 18.86
CA MET A 1 -21.58 7.20 19.79
C MET A 1 -20.06 7.27 19.69
N THR A 2 -19.36 7.25 20.81
CA THR A 2 -17.89 7.25 20.89
C THR A 2 -17.44 5.97 21.57
N PHE A 3 -16.49 5.25 20.95
CA PHE A 3 -15.93 4.05 21.56
C PHE A 3 -14.60 4.40 22.24
N HIS A 4 -14.65 4.67 23.54
CA HIS A 4 -13.51 5.18 24.31
C HIS A 4 -12.42 4.14 24.62
N HIS A 5 -12.68 2.86 24.34
CA HIS A 5 -11.76 1.75 24.63
C HIS A 5 -11.43 0.90 23.40
N LEU A 6 -11.99 1.23 22.24
CA LEU A 6 -11.75 0.44 21.03
C LEU A 6 -10.36 0.75 20.49
N ARG A 7 -9.44 -0.21 20.66
CA ARG A 7 -8.05 -0.09 20.21
C ARG A 7 -7.81 -0.69 18.83
N GLN A 8 -8.62 -1.66 18.43
CA GLN A 8 -8.48 -2.37 17.17
C GLN A 8 -9.83 -2.45 16.48
N LEU A 9 -9.86 -2.12 15.20
CA LEU A 9 -11.06 -2.15 14.38
C LEU A 9 -10.74 -2.78 13.04
N HIS A 10 -11.31 -3.96 12.79
CA HIS A 10 -11.15 -4.69 11.55
C HIS A 10 -12.50 -4.75 10.86
N ILE A 11 -12.56 -4.19 9.66
CA ILE A 11 -13.76 -4.11 8.85
C ILE A 11 -13.44 -4.75 7.51
N SER A 12 -14.26 -5.70 7.09
CA SER A 12 -14.03 -6.41 5.83
C SER A 12 -15.33 -6.73 5.11
N TYR A 13 -15.28 -6.80 3.78
CA TYR A 13 -16.40 -7.23 2.93
C TYR A 13 -17.69 -6.41 3.15
N ILE A 14 -17.56 -5.09 3.21
CA ILE A 14 -18.74 -4.21 3.18
C ILE A 14 -19.08 -3.92 1.71
N GLU A 15 -20.06 -4.68 1.21
CA GLU A 15 -20.48 -4.69 -0.21
C GLU A 15 -21.50 -3.59 -0.57
N HIS A 16 -22.02 -2.85 0.42
CA HIS A 16 -23.14 -1.91 0.20
C HIS A 16 -22.86 -0.51 0.73
N GLU A 17 -23.25 0.49 -0.07
CA GLU A 17 -23.43 1.85 0.41
C GLU A 17 -24.56 1.93 1.45
N PRO A 18 -24.39 2.70 2.54
CA PRO A 18 -23.30 3.64 2.74
C PRO A 18 -22.14 2.96 3.48
N GLY A 19 -21.13 2.53 2.73
CA GLY A 19 -19.95 1.86 3.26
C GLY A 19 -19.28 2.82 4.23
N LEU A 20 -19.03 2.39 5.47
CA LEU A 20 -18.28 3.17 6.46
C LEU A 20 -18.71 4.64 6.60
N CYS A 21 -20.01 4.93 6.56
CA CYS A 21 -20.55 6.28 6.72
C CYS A 21 -20.08 6.90 8.05
N VAL A 22 -18.95 7.61 8.02
CA VAL A 22 -18.24 8.24 9.14
C VAL A 22 -17.88 7.22 10.24
N LEU A 23 -16.62 6.77 10.27
CA LEU A 23 -16.09 6.16 11.49
C LEU A 23 -16.37 7.13 12.66
N PRO A 24 -16.98 6.65 13.76
CA PRO A 24 -17.16 7.49 14.94
C PRO A 24 -15.78 7.98 15.43
N ALA A 25 -15.75 8.98 16.32
CA ALA A 25 -14.48 9.33 16.95
C ALA A 25 -13.99 8.11 17.76
N LEU A 26 -12.80 7.62 17.41
CA LEU A 26 -12.14 6.48 18.04
C LEU A 26 -10.79 6.97 18.59
N PRO A 27 -10.80 7.70 19.71
CA PRO A 27 -9.63 8.46 20.18
C PRO A 27 -8.44 7.59 20.60
N VAL A 28 -8.70 6.32 20.91
CA VAL A 28 -7.67 5.35 21.37
C VAL A 28 -7.44 4.23 20.35
N LEU A 29 -7.93 4.38 19.12
CA LEU A 29 -7.72 3.37 18.08
C LEU A 29 -6.26 3.35 17.65
N GLU A 30 -5.62 2.20 17.83
CA GLU A 30 -4.22 1.96 17.49
C GLU A 30 -4.09 1.18 16.18
N THR A 31 -5.07 0.32 15.86
CA THR A 31 -5.07 -0.53 14.67
C THR A 31 -6.37 -0.40 13.89
N LEU A 32 -6.27 -0.07 12.61
CA LEU A 32 -7.38 -0.05 11.67
C LEU A 32 -7.06 -0.94 10.47
N ALA A 33 -7.91 -1.94 10.23
CA ALA A 33 -7.86 -2.76 9.02
C ALA A 33 -9.16 -2.61 8.25
N LEU A 34 -9.05 -2.26 6.97
CA LEU A 34 -10.15 -2.07 6.06
C LEU A 34 -9.88 -2.92 4.83
N ASN A 35 -10.57 -4.05 4.68
CA ASN A 35 -10.26 -5.01 3.61
C ASN A 35 -11.49 -5.28 2.72
N PHE A 36 -11.36 -5.12 1.41
CA PHE A 36 -12.44 -5.36 0.45
C PHE A 36 -13.71 -4.57 0.80
N CYS A 37 -13.54 -3.34 1.27
CA CYS A 37 -14.65 -2.42 1.49
C CYS A 37 -14.85 -1.58 0.22
N CYS A 38 -16.08 -1.13 -0.05
CA CYS A 38 -16.25 -0.02 -0.99
C CYS A 38 -15.68 1.25 -0.35
N TYR A 39 -14.46 1.64 -0.73
CA TYR A 39 -13.80 2.86 -0.24
C TYR A 39 -14.26 4.06 -1.06
N CYS A 40 -14.73 5.11 -0.41
CA CYS A 40 -14.81 6.43 -1.03
C CYS A 40 -13.95 7.40 -0.21
N LEU A 41 -12.61 7.31 -0.35
CA LEU A 41 -11.71 8.17 0.43
C LEU A 41 -11.80 9.66 0.07
N GLU A 42 -12.36 9.96 -1.10
CA GLU A 42 -13.10 11.18 -1.48
C GLU A 42 -13.98 10.77 -2.67
N CYS A 43 -15.22 11.23 -2.89
CA CYS A 43 -15.49 12.62 -3.32
C CYS A 43 -17.01 12.81 -3.54
N PRO A 44 -17.54 14.05 -3.61
CA PRO A 44 -17.52 14.63 -4.96
C PRO A 44 -17.39 16.16 -5.02
N ARG A 45 -16.77 16.65 -6.11
CA ARG A 45 -16.92 18.07 -6.50
C ARG A 45 -18.33 18.38 -7.05
N GLN A 46 -19.13 17.38 -7.48
CA GLN A 46 -20.55 17.48 -7.90
C GLN A 46 -21.35 16.12 -7.88
N GLY A 47 -21.53 15.38 -6.78
CA GLY A 47 -22.54 15.78 -5.81
C GLY A 47 -23.77 14.85 -5.63
N GLN A 48 -23.82 13.57 -6.04
CA GLN A 48 -24.96 12.70 -5.64
C GLN A 48 -24.55 11.28 -5.25
N GLY A 49 -24.31 11.09 -3.94
CA GLY A 49 -24.11 9.80 -3.26
C GLY A 49 -23.32 9.97 -1.95
N PRO A 50 -23.63 9.24 -0.87
CA PRO A 50 -22.92 9.33 0.40
C PRO A 50 -21.54 8.67 0.31
N CYS A 51 -20.56 9.37 -0.26
CA CYS A 51 -19.17 8.95 -0.21
C CYS A 51 -18.64 9.09 1.22
N ALA A 52 -18.30 7.96 1.84
CA ALA A 52 -17.78 7.91 3.19
C ALA A 52 -16.33 8.37 3.28
N LEU A 53 -16.15 9.66 3.60
CA LEU A 53 -14.85 10.23 3.91
C LEU A 53 -14.30 9.62 5.21
N LEU A 54 -13.23 8.82 5.12
CA LEU A 54 -12.48 8.38 6.29
C LEU A 54 -11.59 9.52 6.79
N GLN A 55 -11.96 10.07 7.95
CA GLN A 55 -11.23 11.17 8.58
C GLN A 55 -10.16 10.62 9.51
N PHE A 56 -8.99 10.27 8.98
CA PHE A 56 -7.84 9.78 9.77
C PHE A 56 -7.41 10.75 10.88
N GLN A 57 -7.68 12.06 10.72
CA GLN A 57 -7.50 13.07 11.77
C GLN A 57 -8.28 12.77 13.07
N ARG A 58 -9.35 11.96 13.01
CA ARG A 58 -10.13 11.52 14.17
C ARG A 58 -9.59 10.25 14.82
N LEU A 59 -8.46 9.74 14.35
CA LEU A 59 -7.77 8.54 14.82
C LEU A 59 -6.36 8.92 15.32
N PRO A 60 -6.24 9.78 16.35
CA PRO A 60 -4.97 10.40 16.73
C PRO A 60 -3.95 9.44 17.35
N GLN A 61 -4.33 8.19 17.63
CA GLN A 61 -3.45 7.16 18.21
C GLN A 61 -3.17 6.03 17.20
N LEU A 62 -3.54 6.22 15.93
CA LEU A 62 -3.40 5.17 14.91
C LEU A 62 -1.93 4.89 14.63
N ARG A 63 -1.51 3.67 14.93
CA ARG A 63 -0.14 3.17 14.72
C ARG A 63 -0.06 2.21 13.55
N SER A 64 -1.14 1.47 13.27
CA SER A 64 -1.17 0.48 12.20
C SER A 64 -2.39 0.68 11.32
N LEU A 65 -2.16 0.85 10.01
CA LEU A 65 -3.21 0.89 8.99
C LEU A 65 -3.03 -0.24 7.98
N SER A 66 -4.11 -0.97 7.73
CA SER A 66 -4.19 -1.93 6.63
C SER A 66 -5.36 -1.59 5.71
N ILE A 67 -5.08 -1.52 4.41
CA ILE A 67 -6.09 -1.36 3.35
C ILE A 67 -5.86 -2.46 2.32
N ALA A 68 -6.91 -3.23 2.00
CA ALA A 68 -6.84 -4.28 1.00
C ALA A 68 -7.96 -4.24 -0.04
N GLY A 69 -7.69 -4.61 -1.28
CA GLY A 69 -8.70 -4.79 -2.33
C GLY A 69 -9.32 -3.48 -2.83
N ALA A 70 -8.61 -2.37 -2.67
CA ALA A 70 -9.03 -1.05 -3.12
C ALA A 70 -8.78 -0.86 -4.64
N GLN A 71 -9.42 -1.67 -5.47
CA GLN A 71 -9.25 -1.63 -6.94
C GLN A 71 -10.18 -0.61 -7.60
N ARG A 72 -9.80 -0.06 -8.77
CA ARG A 72 -10.63 0.92 -9.52
C ARG A 72 -12.02 0.41 -9.89
N LYS A 73 -12.20 -0.89 -10.06
CA LYS A 73 -13.52 -1.49 -10.36
C LYS A 73 -14.43 -1.56 -9.13
N SER A 74 -13.83 -1.58 -7.94
CA SER A 74 -14.53 -1.75 -6.65
C SER A 74 -14.82 -0.41 -5.97
N ILE A 75 -14.23 0.67 -6.48
CA ILE A 75 -14.28 2.00 -5.92
C ILE A 75 -14.86 2.96 -6.96
N SER A 76 -15.94 3.65 -6.61
CA SER A 76 -16.59 4.64 -7.48
C SER A 76 -15.70 5.88 -7.73
N CYS A 77 -14.80 6.19 -6.81
CA CYS A 77 -13.94 7.37 -6.81
C CYS A 77 -12.53 6.96 -6.35
N GLY A 78 -11.59 6.83 -7.29
CA GLY A 78 -10.31 6.15 -7.04
C GLY A 78 -9.52 6.66 -5.82
N LEU A 79 -8.62 5.81 -5.31
CA LEU A 79 -7.93 6.04 -4.05
C LEU A 79 -6.74 7.02 -4.20
N ASP A 80 -6.75 8.16 -3.49
CA ASP A 80 -5.58 9.07 -3.42
C ASP A 80 -4.72 8.74 -2.19
N LEU A 81 -3.60 8.04 -2.41
CA LEU A 81 -2.67 7.69 -1.33
C LEU A 81 -2.00 8.92 -0.70
N HIS A 82 -1.68 9.95 -1.47
CA HIS A 82 -1.03 11.14 -0.92
C HIS A 82 -1.90 11.82 0.12
N GLN A 83 -3.21 11.86 -0.12
CA GLN A 83 -4.17 12.40 0.83
C GLN A 83 -4.30 11.53 2.08
N ILE A 84 -4.37 10.21 1.91
CA ILE A 84 -4.38 9.28 3.05
C ILE A 84 -3.16 9.55 3.91
N LEU A 85 -1.96 9.49 3.31
CA LEU A 85 -0.69 9.71 3.99
C LEU A 85 -0.66 11.08 4.69
N ALA A 86 -1.10 12.16 4.04
CA ALA A 86 -1.16 13.49 4.64
C ALA A 86 -2.13 13.60 5.83
N SER A 87 -3.14 12.73 5.88
CA SER A 87 -4.12 12.67 6.97
C SER A 87 -3.74 11.70 8.10
N LEU A 88 -2.73 10.87 7.89
CA LEU A 88 -2.19 9.97 8.90
C LEU A 88 -1.29 10.73 9.89
N GLY A 89 -1.35 10.33 11.15
CA GLY A 89 -0.56 10.95 12.21
C GLY A 89 0.93 10.60 12.12
N TRP A 90 1.74 11.35 12.87
CA TRP A 90 3.20 11.14 12.96
C TRP A 90 3.58 9.85 13.68
N ASP A 91 2.63 9.25 14.40
CA ASP A 91 2.80 8.03 15.20
C ASP A 91 2.54 6.75 14.40
N LEU A 92 2.31 6.84 13.08
CA LEU A 92 2.11 5.66 12.24
C LEU A 92 3.40 4.81 12.22
N GLU A 93 3.31 3.59 12.74
CA GLU A 93 4.40 2.62 12.81
C GLU A 93 4.35 1.62 11.64
N GLU A 94 3.14 1.23 11.22
CA GLU A 94 2.92 0.17 10.22
C GLU A 94 1.87 0.58 9.18
N LEU A 95 2.18 0.34 7.90
CA LEU A 95 1.25 0.51 6.79
C LEU A 95 1.25 -0.74 5.89
N HIS A 96 0.08 -1.29 5.64
CA HIS A 96 -0.12 -2.46 4.80
C HIS A 96 -1.12 -2.15 3.69
N LEU A 97 -0.66 -2.11 2.44
CA LEU A 97 -1.49 -1.94 1.25
C LEU A 97 -1.43 -3.22 0.42
N LEU A 98 -2.57 -3.87 0.22
CA LEU A 98 -2.67 -5.13 -0.50
C LEU A 98 -3.69 -4.99 -1.64
N ASP A 99 -3.29 -5.28 -2.88
CA ASP A 99 -4.19 -5.28 -4.03
C ASP A 99 -4.98 -3.96 -4.18
N CYS A 100 -4.27 -2.83 -4.03
CA CYS A 100 -4.81 -1.47 -4.09
C CYS A 100 -4.35 -0.75 -5.35
N GLU A 101 -5.27 -0.05 -6.01
CA GLU A 101 -4.98 0.82 -7.15
C GLU A 101 -5.19 2.28 -6.77
N PHE A 102 -4.16 3.09 -7.00
CA PHE A 102 -4.17 4.50 -6.62
C PHE A 102 -4.31 5.40 -7.85
N VAL A 103 -4.98 6.54 -7.67
CA VAL A 103 -5.04 7.59 -8.68
C VAL A 103 -3.75 8.40 -8.58
N ALA A 104 -3.08 8.60 -9.72
CA ALA A 104 -1.92 9.47 -9.79
C ALA A 104 -2.42 10.92 -9.75
N GLU A 105 -2.27 11.59 -8.61
CA GLU A 105 -2.51 13.03 -8.48
C GLU A 105 -1.21 13.80 -8.24
N VAL A 106 -1.31 15.13 -8.38
CA VAL A 106 -0.20 16.08 -8.27
C VAL A 106 0.53 15.92 -6.93
N PRO A 107 1.88 15.96 -6.89
CA PRO A 107 2.64 15.89 -5.64
C PRO A 107 2.15 16.93 -4.62
N ARG A 108 1.64 16.45 -3.49
CA ARG A 108 1.19 17.23 -2.33
C ARG A 108 2.37 17.40 -1.34
N PRO A 109 2.28 18.30 -0.33
CA PRO A 109 3.40 18.62 0.57
C PRO A 109 4.06 17.38 1.18
N VAL A 110 5.36 17.53 1.46
CA VAL A 110 6.20 16.51 2.12
C VAL A 110 5.54 16.10 3.43
N VAL A 111 5.28 14.80 3.58
CA VAL A 111 4.75 14.19 4.81
C VAL A 111 5.89 13.45 5.51
N ALA A 112 6.01 13.63 6.82
CA ALA A 112 7.01 12.95 7.63
C ALA A 112 6.37 11.83 8.47
N PHE A 113 7.02 10.68 8.50
CA PHE A 113 6.61 9.51 9.27
C PHE A 113 7.74 9.02 10.19
N PRO A 114 8.09 9.79 11.24
CA PRO A 114 9.25 9.50 12.07
C PRO A 114 9.15 8.16 12.83
N ALA A 115 7.93 7.69 13.13
CA ALA A 115 7.68 6.43 13.81
C ALA A 115 7.60 5.22 12.88
N LEU A 116 7.64 5.41 11.55
CA LEU A 116 7.39 4.34 10.59
C LEU A 116 8.48 3.28 10.62
N ARG A 117 8.05 2.05 10.85
CA ARG A 117 8.91 0.87 10.96
C ARG A 117 8.69 -0.06 9.78
N ARG A 118 7.46 -0.20 9.30
CA ARG A 118 7.11 -1.19 8.28
C ARG A 118 6.13 -0.63 7.26
N VAL A 119 6.44 -0.82 5.98
CA VAL A 119 5.55 -0.54 4.85
C VAL A 119 5.48 -1.77 3.96
N GLN A 120 4.30 -2.35 3.82
CA GLN A 120 4.06 -3.46 2.90
C GLN A 120 3.19 -2.98 1.74
N LEU A 121 3.72 -3.04 0.52
CA LEU A 121 2.97 -2.79 -0.72
C LEU A 121 2.93 -4.09 -1.51
N LEU A 122 1.83 -4.82 -1.38
CA LEU A 122 1.63 -6.11 -2.02
C LEU A 122 0.65 -5.95 -3.18
N GLU A 123 1.09 -6.19 -4.42
CA GLU A 123 0.26 -5.94 -5.62
C GLU A 123 -0.33 -4.51 -5.66
N SER A 124 0.35 -3.55 -5.03
CA SER A 124 -0.11 -2.16 -4.82
C SER A 124 0.93 -1.14 -5.25
N ILE A 125 1.67 -1.46 -6.33
CA ILE A 125 2.90 -0.75 -6.68
C ILE A 125 2.68 0.72 -7.03
N SER A 126 1.47 1.09 -7.48
CA SER A 126 1.13 2.46 -7.84
C SER A 126 1.25 3.41 -6.63
N GLY A 127 1.19 2.88 -5.40
CA GLY A 127 1.38 3.66 -4.18
C GLY A 127 2.83 3.99 -3.87
N LEU A 128 3.81 3.37 -4.55
CA LEU A 128 5.23 3.54 -4.25
C LEU A 128 5.72 4.97 -4.51
N ALA A 129 5.17 5.62 -5.54
CA ALA A 129 5.49 7.02 -5.85
C ALA A 129 5.15 7.97 -4.69
N ALA A 130 4.12 7.65 -3.89
CA ALA A 130 3.71 8.48 -2.77
C ALA A 130 4.75 8.55 -1.64
N PHE A 131 5.62 7.55 -1.55
CA PHE A 131 6.74 7.52 -0.60
C PHE A 131 8.01 8.17 -1.15
N GLY A 132 8.06 8.46 -2.45
CA GLY A 132 9.23 9.10 -3.06
C GLY A 132 9.51 10.50 -2.50
N SER A 133 8.47 11.21 -2.06
CA SER A 133 8.54 12.53 -1.44
C SER A 133 8.35 12.53 0.09
N ALA A 134 8.14 11.36 0.71
CA ALA A 134 7.92 11.27 2.15
C ALA A 134 9.24 11.19 2.93
N GLU A 135 9.28 11.83 4.10
CA GLU A 135 10.39 11.68 5.03
C GLU A 135 10.18 10.43 5.89
N VAL A 136 10.92 9.37 5.57
CA VAL A 136 10.85 8.07 6.23
C VAL A 136 12.20 7.71 6.86
N PRO A 137 12.22 7.16 8.10
CA PRO A 137 13.43 6.66 8.74
C PRO A 137 14.20 5.66 7.87
N SER A 138 15.53 5.70 7.89
CA SER A 138 16.38 4.71 7.20
C SER A 138 16.25 3.29 7.78
N SER A 139 15.74 3.16 9.01
CA SER A 139 15.43 1.89 9.66
C SER A 139 14.10 1.29 9.21
N ALA A 140 13.28 2.01 8.45
CA ALA A 140 11.99 1.51 7.99
C ALA A 140 12.17 0.39 6.96
N GLU A 141 11.50 -0.73 7.20
CA GLU A 141 11.48 -1.87 6.32
C GLU A 141 10.35 -1.70 5.30
N PHE A 142 10.68 -1.74 4.01
CA PHE A 142 9.69 -1.86 2.96
C PHE A 142 9.62 -3.32 2.52
N THR A 143 8.43 -3.79 2.18
CA THR A 143 8.22 -5.09 1.57
C THR A 143 7.34 -4.87 0.36
N LEU A 144 7.90 -5.12 -0.83
CA LEU A 144 7.26 -4.77 -2.09
C LEU A 144 7.09 -6.00 -2.95
N ARG A 145 5.85 -6.42 -3.20
CA ARG A 145 5.59 -7.49 -4.16
C ARG A 145 5.32 -6.88 -5.54
N ILE A 146 6.20 -7.19 -6.48
CA ILE A 146 6.25 -6.57 -7.81
C ILE A 146 6.07 -7.64 -8.89
N SER A 147 5.01 -7.54 -9.69
CA SER A 147 4.86 -8.37 -10.90
C SER A 147 5.57 -7.75 -12.11
N HIS A 148 5.89 -8.62 -13.08
CA HIS A 148 6.82 -8.37 -14.21
C HIS A 148 6.62 -7.09 -15.03
N ASN A 149 5.41 -6.57 -15.18
CA ASN A 149 5.13 -5.37 -16.00
C ASN A 149 4.83 -4.10 -15.17
N ASN A 150 4.86 -4.20 -13.85
CA ASN A 150 4.27 -3.17 -13.00
C ASN A 150 5.17 -1.94 -12.82
N LEU A 151 6.46 -2.06 -13.16
CA LEU A 151 7.44 -0.99 -12.91
C LEU A 151 7.54 0.02 -14.06
N ASP A 152 7.39 -0.42 -15.30
CA ASP A 152 7.62 0.44 -16.47
C ASP A 152 6.58 1.56 -16.59
N GLY A 153 5.37 1.34 -16.06
CA GLY A 153 4.29 2.33 -15.98
C GLY A 153 4.35 3.29 -14.79
N LEU A 154 5.30 3.14 -13.86
CA LEU A 154 5.38 4.03 -12.69
C LEU A 154 5.83 5.44 -13.09
N ALA A 155 5.11 6.45 -12.61
CA ALA A 155 5.60 7.83 -12.65
C ALA A 155 6.82 8.00 -11.73
N ASP A 156 7.60 9.06 -11.96
CA ASP A 156 8.65 9.51 -11.05
C ASP A 156 9.68 8.44 -10.64
N TRP A 157 10.09 7.63 -11.61
CA TRP A 157 11.04 6.53 -11.40
C TRP A 157 12.30 6.93 -10.64
N SER A 158 12.82 8.13 -10.81
CA SER A 158 14.02 8.60 -10.09
C SER A 158 13.79 8.78 -8.58
N LEU A 159 12.58 9.12 -8.15
CA LEU A 159 12.19 9.18 -6.73
C LEU A 159 11.96 7.78 -6.19
N VAL A 160 11.20 6.97 -6.94
CA VAL A 160 10.96 5.56 -6.62
C VAL A 160 12.27 4.78 -6.47
N TRP A 161 13.20 4.95 -7.40
CA TRP A 161 14.49 4.29 -7.40
C TRP A 161 15.33 4.65 -6.17
N ARG A 162 15.36 5.94 -5.79
CA ARG A 162 16.05 6.39 -4.57
C ARG A 162 15.46 5.77 -3.30
N LEU A 163 14.15 5.60 -3.25
CA LEU A 163 13.49 4.89 -2.15
C LEU A 163 13.90 3.42 -2.13
N LEU A 164 13.82 2.72 -3.27
CA LEU A 164 14.18 1.31 -3.39
C LEU A 164 15.64 1.03 -3.01
N GLN A 165 16.56 1.95 -3.30
CA GLN A 165 17.97 1.84 -2.89
C GLN A 165 18.18 1.89 -1.37
N ARG A 166 17.23 2.47 -0.62
CA ARG A 166 17.33 2.68 0.83
C ARG A 166 16.56 1.65 1.65
N CYS A 167 15.72 0.84 1.01
CA CYS A 167 14.78 -0.03 1.70
C CYS A 167 14.98 -1.50 1.32
N SER A 168 14.56 -2.41 2.20
CA SER A 168 14.48 -3.83 1.85
C SER A 168 13.44 -4.02 0.75
N VAL A 169 13.68 -4.93 -0.20
CA VAL A 169 12.77 -5.17 -1.32
C VAL A 169 12.63 -6.68 -1.51
N LEU A 170 11.46 -7.22 -1.21
CA LEU A 170 11.15 -8.63 -1.42
C LEU A 170 10.46 -8.84 -2.77
N LEU A 171 11.25 -9.09 -3.82
CA LEU A 171 10.70 -9.31 -5.14
C LEU A 171 10.05 -10.70 -5.24
N SER A 172 8.72 -10.77 -5.31
CA SER A 172 8.00 -12.00 -5.65
C SER A 172 7.50 -11.94 -7.08
N LEU A 173 8.01 -12.84 -7.92
CA LEU A 173 7.63 -12.96 -9.32
C LEU A 173 6.55 -14.05 -9.46
N PRO A 174 5.39 -13.76 -10.08
CA PRO A 174 4.39 -14.79 -10.32
C PRO A 174 4.97 -15.90 -11.21
N ARG A 175 4.75 -17.16 -10.82
CA ARG A 175 5.24 -18.35 -11.53
C ARG A 175 4.56 -18.56 -12.90
N SER A 176 3.47 -17.87 -13.18
CA SER A 176 2.59 -18.18 -14.32
C SER A 176 3.01 -17.41 -15.57
N GLY A 177 3.52 -18.18 -16.55
CA GLY A 177 3.24 -17.98 -17.97
C GLY A 177 4.06 -16.91 -18.69
N ILE A 178 5.17 -17.36 -19.31
CA ILE A 178 5.70 -16.88 -20.59
C ILE A 178 5.62 -15.35 -20.82
N HIS A 179 6.39 -14.54 -20.08
CA HIS A 179 6.78 -13.22 -20.59
C HIS A 179 8.26 -12.97 -20.28
N GLN A 180 9.06 -13.03 -21.35
CA GLN A 180 10.47 -12.63 -21.50
C GLN A 180 11.30 -12.59 -20.21
N TRP A 181 11.70 -13.78 -19.77
CA TRP A 181 12.80 -13.92 -18.81
C TRP A 181 14.07 -14.32 -19.56
N PRO A 182 15.22 -13.67 -19.35
CA PRO A 182 15.47 -12.57 -18.42
C PRO A 182 14.81 -11.25 -18.88
N PRO A 183 14.50 -10.34 -17.95
CA PRO A 183 14.00 -9.02 -18.31
C PRO A 183 15.04 -8.27 -19.16
N ALA A 184 14.59 -7.39 -20.04
CA ALA A 184 15.49 -6.55 -20.83
C ALA A 184 16.47 -5.82 -19.91
N SER A 185 17.75 -5.75 -20.31
CA SER A 185 18.81 -5.15 -19.49
C SER A 185 18.53 -3.69 -19.10
N THR A 186 17.75 -2.99 -19.91
CA THR A 186 17.31 -1.60 -19.68
C THR A 186 15.99 -1.45 -18.93
N SER A 187 15.30 -2.55 -18.63
CA SER A 187 14.01 -2.51 -17.91
C SER A 187 14.17 -1.99 -16.48
N ARG A 188 13.11 -1.45 -15.90
CA ARG A 188 13.14 -1.07 -14.49
C ARG A 188 13.22 -2.28 -13.57
N LEU A 189 12.70 -3.42 -14.01
CA LEU A 189 12.81 -4.69 -13.28
C LEU A 189 14.25 -5.17 -13.16
N SER A 190 15.07 -5.06 -14.22
CA SER A 190 16.50 -5.41 -14.14
C SER A 190 17.25 -4.51 -13.16
N GLN A 191 16.90 -3.22 -13.09
CA GLN A 191 17.45 -2.29 -12.09
C GLN A 191 17.11 -2.77 -10.68
N VAL A 192 15.84 -3.06 -10.37
CA VAL A 192 15.44 -3.54 -9.03
C VAL A 192 16.11 -4.85 -8.65
N MET A 193 16.26 -5.78 -9.60
CA MET A 193 16.97 -7.04 -9.37
C MET A 193 18.46 -6.86 -9.05
N SER A 194 19.07 -5.74 -9.43
CA SER A 194 20.47 -5.43 -9.10
C SER A 194 20.67 -4.90 -7.68
N LEU A 195 19.58 -4.64 -6.93
CA LEU A 195 19.68 -4.13 -5.57
C LEU A 195 20.20 -5.22 -4.60
N PRO A 196 21.17 -4.89 -3.73
CA PRO A 196 21.80 -5.86 -2.83
C PRO A 196 20.82 -6.44 -1.79
N GLN A 197 19.68 -5.78 -1.57
CA GLN A 197 18.63 -6.20 -0.64
C GLN A 197 17.46 -6.92 -1.33
N GLY A 198 17.55 -7.18 -2.64
CA GLY A 198 16.59 -7.95 -3.40
C GLY A 198 16.61 -9.42 -2.99
N ARG A 199 15.91 -9.79 -1.92
CA ARG A 199 15.67 -11.21 -1.65
C ARG A 199 14.61 -11.70 -2.63
N GLN A 200 15.00 -12.60 -3.52
CA GLN A 200 14.03 -13.39 -4.25
C GLN A 200 13.44 -14.42 -3.28
N ASP A 201 12.19 -14.23 -2.89
CA ASP A 201 11.40 -15.36 -2.39
C ASP A 201 10.93 -16.14 -3.61
N ILE A 202 11.81 -17.04 -4.09
CA ILE A 202 11.38 -18.17 -4.91
C ILE A 202 10.60 -19.07 -3.95
N PRO A 203 9.29 -19.31 -4.16
CA PRO A 203 8.56 -20.23 -3.30
C PRO A 203 9.28 -21.58 -3.37
N SER A 204 9.81 -22.06 -2.25
CA SER A 204 10.52 -23.34 -2.18
C SER A 204 9.47 -24.45 -2.22
N GLY A 205 9.09 -24.85 -3.43
CA GLY A 205 8.25 -26.02 -3.63
C GLY A 205 9.10 -27.28 -3.54
N ARG A 206 8.86 -28.07 -2.49
CA ARG A 206 9.19 -29.51 -2.33
C ARG A 206 10.46 -30.02 -3.01
N ARG A 207 11.44 -30.40 -2.18
CA ARG A 207 12.35 -31.51 -2.53
C ARG A 207 11.50 -32.73 -2.86
N GLU A 208 11.22 -32.97 -4.13
CA GLU A 208 10.90 -34.31 -4.59
C GLU A 208 12.16 -35.14 -4.40
N ILE A 209 12.09 -35.99 -3.38
CA ILE A 209 13.03 -37.07 -3.14
C ILE A 209 12.97 -37.95 -4.39
N GLN A 210 14.01 -37.90 -5.23
CA GLN A 210 14.28 -38.96 -6.18
C GLN A 210 14.65 -40.21 -5.37
N HIS A 211 13.65 -41.04 -5.07
CA HIS A 211 13.89 -42.43 -4.74
C HIS A 211 13.92 -43.24 -6.04
N HIS A 212 15.06 -43.90 -6.22
CA HIS A 212 15.37 -44.99 -7.14
C HIS A 212 14.19 -45.70 -7.82
N ARG A 213 14.31 -45.87 -9.14
CA ARG A 213 14.45 -47.20 -9.75
C ARG A 213 15.47 -47.15 -10.87
#